data_AF-A0A919HQU2-F1
#
_entry.id   AF-A0A919HQU2-F1
#
_cell.length_a   1.000
_cell.length_b   1.000
_cell.length_c   1.000
_cell.angle_alpha   90.00
_cell.angle_beta   90.00
_cell.angle_gamma   90.00
#
_symmetry.space_group_name_H-M   'P 1'
#
loop_
_entity.id
_entity.type
_entity.pdbx_description
1 polymer ?
#
loop_
_entity_poly.entity_id
_entity_poly.type
_entity_poly.pdbx_seq_one_letter_code
_entity_poly.pdbx_strand_id
1 'polypeptide(L)' 'MSLIRPALVLFILLTLLTGGVYPLLTTSLGQWWFNSQANGSLIRLNGEVRGSALIGQNFTAAGYFGPPVGHRGDGG' A
#
# COMPACT_ATOMS: atom_id res chain seq x y z
N MET A 1 20.07 -29.75 28.92
CA MET A 1 18.75 -29.48 28.31
C MET A 1 18.95 -28.59 27.10
N SER A 2 18.82 -29.11 25.88
CA SER A 2 19.15 -28.40 24.65
C SER A 2 17.99 -27.50 24.19
N LEU A 3 18.07 -26.21 24.51
CA LEU A 3 17.05 -25.18 24.18
C LEU A 3 17.05 -24.75 22.70
N ILE A 4 18.01 -25.20 21.89
CA ILE A 4 18.16 -24.81 20.48
C ILE A 4 16.99 -25.32 19.63
N ARG A 5 16.53 -26.56 19.87
CA ARG A 5 15.38 -27.15 19.15
C ARG A 5 14.08 -26.35 19.34
N PRO A 6 13.61 -26.08 20.58
CA PRO A 6 12.40 -25.29 20.77
C PRO A 6 12.54 -23.85 20.28
N ALA A 7 13.72 -23.24 20.40
CA ALA A 7 13.97 -21.88 19.90
C ALA A 7 13.81 -21.80 18.37
N LEU A 8 14.38 -22.74 17.62
CA LEU A 8 14.25 -22.76 16.15
C LEU A 8 12.81 -23.03 15.68
N VAL A 9 12.10 -23.96 16.35
CA VAL A 9 10.70 -24.24 16.02
C VAL A 9 9.83 -23.01 16.26
N LEU A 10 9.99 -22.34 17.40
CA LEU A 10 9.23 -21.13 17.71
C LEU A 10 9.55 -19.99 16.74
N PHE A 11 10.82 -19.81 16.39
CA PHE A 11 11.24 -18.80 15.43
C PHE A 11 10.60 -19.01 14.06
N ILE A 12 10.64 -20.24 13.53
CA ILE A 12 10.03 -20.58 12.24
C ILE A 12 8.51 -20.41 12.30
N LEU A 13 7.87 -20.89 13.37
CA LEU A 13 6.43 -20.76 13.56
C LEU A 13 6.01 -19.29 13.55
N LEU A 14 6.66 -18.44 14.35
CA LEU A 14 6.33 -17.02 14.43
C LEU A 14 6.60 -16.30 13.10
N THR A 15 7.66 -16.68 12.39
CA THR A 15 7.97 -16.13 11.07
C THR A 15 6.87 -16.47 10.06
N LEU A 16 6.43 -17.73 10.01
CA LEU A 16 5.35 -18.15 9.11
C LEU A 16 4.02 -17.52 9.50
N LEU A 17 3.75 -17.38 10.80
CA LEU A 17 2.51 -16.79 11.29
C LEU A 17 2.43 -15.30 10.94
N THR A 18 3.48 -14.53 11.24
CA THR A 18 3.48 -13.07 11.07
C THR A 18 3.83 -12.63 9.65
N GLY A 19 4.68 -13.37 8.94
CA GLY A 19 5.10 -13.06 7.57
C GLY A 19 4.27 -13.75 6.49
N GLY A 20 3.55 -14.82 6.82
CA GLY A 20 2.71 -15.56 5.87
C GLY A 20 1.24 -15.46 6.21
N VAL A 21 0.84 -16.09 7.31
CA VAL A 21 -0.57 -16.23 7.68
C VAL A 21 -1.24 -14.86 7.86
N TYR A 22 -0.62 -13.96 8.62
CA TYR A 22 -1.16 -12.64 8.88
C TYR A 22 -1.37 -11.79 7.62
N PRO A 23 -0.37 -11.52 6.76
CA PRO A 23 -0.57 -10.69 5.58
C PRO A 23 -1.55 -11.33 4.57
N LEU A 24 -1.57 -12.66 4.44
CA LEU A 24 -2.54 -13.33 3.57
C LEU A 24 -3.97 -13.17 4.09
N LEU A 25 -4.18 -13.33 5.39
CA LEU A 25 -5.50 -13.12 5.99
C LEU A 25 -5.95 -11.67 5.85
N THR A 26 -5.11 -10.70 6.22
CA THR A 26 -5.49 -9.28 6.13
C THR A 26 -5.72 -8.83 4.69
N THR A 27 -4.90 -9.30 3.74
CA THR A 27 -5.08 -9.00 2.32
C THR A 27 -6.39 -9.61 1.79
N SER A 28 -6.68 -10.87 2.13
CA SER A 28 -7.90 -11.54 1.66
C SER A 28 -9.16 -10.87 2.20
N LEU A 29 -9.17 -10.56 3.50
CA LEU A 29 -10.28 -9.85 4.13
C LEU A 29 -10.42 -8.42 3.58
N GLY A 30 -9.31 -7.73 3.35
CA GLY A 30 -9.30 -6.39 2.75
C GLY A 30 -9.84 -6.39 1.33
N GLN A 31 -9.46 -7.38 0.51
CA GLN A 31 -9.97 -7.52 -0.85
C GLN A 31 -11.47 -7.89 -0.88
N TRP A 32 -11.97 -8.62 0.11
CA TRP A 32 -13.37 -9.03 0.20
C TRP A 32 -14.30 -7.90 0.66
N TRP A 33 -13.92 -7.18 1.73
CA TRP A 33 -14.76 -6.10 2.28
C TRP A 33 -14.49 -4.72 1.66
N PHE A 34 -13.26 -4.44 1.25
CA PHE A 34 -12.82 -3.10 0.84
C PHE A 34 -11.99 -3.13 -0.43
N ASN A 35 -12.50 -3.81 -1.47
CA ASN A 35 -11.77 -4.04 -2.71
C ASN A 35 -11.18 -2.76 -3.34
N SER A 36 -11.97 -1.67 -3.42
CA SER A 36 -11.48 -0.41 -4.00
C SER A 36 -10.33 0.20 -3.20
N GLN A 37 -10.38 0.17 -1.87
CA GLN A 37 -9.37 0.75 -1.00
C GLN A 37 -8.12 -0.14 -0.93
N ALA A 38 -8.31 -1.47 -0.83
CA ALA A 38 -7.24 -2.46 -0.84
C ALA A 38 -6.41 -2.43 -2.13
N ASN A 39 -7.03 -2.05 -3.26
CA ASN A 39 -6.35 -1.85 -4.54
C ASN A 39 -5.84 -0.41 -4.77
N GLY A 40 -5.83 0.43 -3.73
CA GLY A 40 -5.22 1.76 -3.78
C GLY A 40 -6.16 2.90 -4.20
N SER A 41 -7.48 2.70 -4.15
CA SER A 41 -8.51 3.71 -4.46
C SER A 41 -8.32 4.39 -5.82
N LEU A 42 -8.07 3.57 -6.85
CA LEU A 42 -7.77 4.03 -8.20
C LEU A 42 -8.97 4.75 -8.84
N ILE A 43 -8.70 5.88 -9.48
CA ILE A 43 -9.67 6.64 -10.27
C ILE A 43 -9.48 6.26 -11.75
N ARG A 44 -10.55 5.75 -12.37
CA ARG A 44 -10.58 5.37 -13.78
C ARG A 44 -11.49 6.31 -14.56
N LEU A 45 -10.99 6.83 -15.68
CA LEU A 45 -11.78 7.65 -16.61
C LEU A 45 -11.63 7.04 -17.99
N ASN A 46 -12.74 6.71 -18.65
CA ASN A 46 -12.76 6.08 -19.98
C ASN A 46 -11.92 4.80 -20.08
N GLY A 47 -11.86 4.00 -19.00
CA GLY A 47 -11.09 2.75 -18.94
C GLY A 47 -9.62 2.92 -18.59
N GLU A 48 -9.09 4.14 -18.60
CA GLU A 48 -7.69 4.44 -18.27
C GLU A 48 -7.54 4.82 -16.79
N VAL A 49 -6.48 4.34 -16.14
CA VAL A 49 -6.16 4.72 -14.75
C VAL A 49 -5.53 6.10 -14.76
N ARG A 50 -6.24 7.09 -14.21
CA ARG A 50 -5.78 8.49 -14.14
C ARG A 50 -5.01 8.79 -12.86
N GLY A 51 -5.09 7.92 -11.84
CA GLY A 51 -4.41 8.09 -10.56
C GLY A 51 -5.16 7.37 -9.43
N SER A 52 -4.97 7.83 -8.20
CA SER A 52 -5.80 7.42 -7.06
C SER A 52 -6.36 8.60 -6.30
N ALA A 53 -7.45 8.37 -5.56
CA ALA A 53 -8.05 9.38 -4.71
C ALA A 53 -7.12 9.85 -3.57
N LEU A 54 -6.09 9.07 -3.25
CA LEU A 54 -5.19 9.31 -2.12
C LEU A 54 -3.84 9.90 -2.54
N ILE A 55 -3.43 9.75 -3.81
CA ILE A 55 -2.17 10.26 -4.34
C ILE A 55 -2.45 11.57 -5.10
N GLY A 56 -1.92 12.67 -4.60
CA GLY A 56 -1.94 13.96 -5.31
C GLY A 56 -1.01 13.92 -6.52
N GLN A 57 -1.45 14.49 -7.65
CA GLN A 57 -0.61 14.65 -8.84
C GLN A 57 0.08 16.01 -8.84
N ASN A 58 1.24 16.11 -9.49
CA ASN A 58 1.95 17.37 -9.64
C ASN A 58 1.27 18.23 -10.71
N PHE A 59 0.31 19.06 -10.30
CA PHE A 59 -0.38 19.98 -11.19
C PHE A 59 0.39 21.30 -11.33
N THR A 60 1.01 21.53 -12.49
CA THR A 60 1.80 22.74 -12.77
C THR A 60 1.06 23.79 -13.61
N ALA A 61 0.00 23.40 -14.31
CA ALA A 61 -0.77 24.30 -15.19
C ALA A 61 -1.66 25.28 -14.42
N ALA A 62 -1.81 26.49 -14.94
CA ALA A 62 -2.51 27.62 -14.29
C ALA A 62 -4.01 27.40 -14.00
N GLY A 63 -4.63 26.36 -14.57
CA GLY A 63 -6.03 26.00 -14.34
C GLY A 63 -6.27 24.98 -13.22
N TYR A 64 -5.21 24.48 -12.57
CA TYR A 64 -5.32 23.47 -11.51
C TYR A 64 -4.74 23.98 -10.19
N PHE A 65 -5.25 23.46 -9.07
CA PHE A 65 -4.66 23.68 -7.76
C PHE A 65 -3.29 22.98 -7.70
N GLY A 66 -2.24 23.79 -7.58
CA GLY A 66 -0.88 23.29 -7.55
C GLY A 66 -0.45 22.75 -6.17
N PRO A 67 0.63 21.97 -6.11
CA PRO A 67 1.23 21.54 -4.84
C PRO A 67 1.69 22.72 -3.98
N PRO A 68 1.84 22.53 -2.67
CA PRO A 68 2.47 23.51 -1.79
C PRO A 68 3.83 23.97 -2.32
N VAL A 69 4.14 25.24 -2.12
CA VAL A 69 5.32 25.90 -2.73
C VAL A 69 6.65 25.17 -2.48
N GLY A 70 6.83 24.51 -1.32
CA GLY A 70 8.03 23.75 -0.99
C GLY A 70 8.17 22.37 -1.64
N HIS A 71 7.13 21.88 -2.30
CA HIS A 71 7.10 20.58 -2.99
C HIS A 71 6.86 20.71 -4.50
N ARG A 72 6.86 21.94 -5.01
CA ARG A 72 6.79 22.17 -6.45
C ARG A 72 8.14 21.79 -7.02
N GLY A 73 8.20 20.77 -7.87
CA GLY A 73 9.41 20.46 -8.64
C GLY A 73 9.60 21.55 -9.68
N ASP A 74 10.24 22.64 -9.30
CA ASP A 74 10.75 23.70 -10.14
C ASP A 74 11.94 23.17 -10.96
N GLY A 75 11.62 22.31 -11.92
CA GLY A 75 12.45 22.12 -13.10
C GLY A 75 12.41 23.41 -13.91
N GLY A 76 13.58 24.02 -14.12
CA GLY A 76 13.76 25.20 -14.97
C GLY A 76 13.33 24.99 -16.42
#